data_AF-A0A1Q7AV69-F1
#
_entry.id   AF-A0A1Q7AV69-F1
#
_cell.length_a   1.000
_cell.length_b   1.000
_cell.length_c   1.000
_cell.angle_alpha   90.00
_cell.angle_beta   90.00
_cell.angle_gamma   90.00
#
_symmetry.space_group_name_H-M   'P 1'
#
loop_
_entity.id
_entity.type
_entity.pdbx_description
1 polymer ?
#
loop_
_entity_poly.entity_id
_entity_poly.type
_entity_poly.pdbx_seq_one_letter_code
_entity_poly.pdbx_strand_id
1 'polypeptide(L)'
;MGTLRQPAHHRLRIAGEADAGALRRLVGDWALDAATAARARAELVATELATNLVRHAKPGGWVLVRPVPTDGVEFLAVDHGPGIADLPAALEGRSPAPGGLGRGLAAVRRASSDFDVDTGPGRGTAVLARVSFGDGAPPAGTDRGGVSVGVMEVCGTADPADLDGLLNRANAAMRDTRGGAMTACLLEPGRRELHYFAVGNVSGRVLAGPDERGLALSAGTLGLKVEPPRTRVLSLPWPPGASLVLWTDGLSSRLELSSQAGLFTHDPALVAATLHREHTRERDDATVVVIRHPERS
;
A
#
# COMPACT_ATOMS: atom_id res chain seq x y z
N MET A 1 8.49 -7.74 -20.39
CA MET A 1 7.82 -6.82 -19.44
C MET A 1 8.78 -6.61 -18.28
N GLY A 2 9.29 -5.39 -18.07
CA GLY A 2 10.33 -5.13 -17.07
C GLY A 2 9.85 -5.41 -15.64
N THR A 3 10.78 -5.77 -14.76
CA THR A 3 10.51 -5.92 -13.31
C THR A 3 10.05 -4.57 -12.76
N LEU A 4 8.76 -4.43 -12.45
CA LEU A 4 8.25 -3.26 -11.76
C LEU A 4 8.70 -3.33 -10.30
N ARG A 5 9.69 -2.50 -9.94
CA ARG A 5 10.15 -2.34 -8.56
C ARG A 5 9.37 -1.18 -7.93
N GLN A 6 8.64 -1.44 -6.86
CA GLN A 6 8.02 -0.39 -6.05
C GLN A 6 8.87 -0.14 -4.80
N PRO A 7 9.40 1.09 -4.58
CA PRO A 7 10.11 1.39 -3.35
C PRO A 7 9.15 1.34 -2.15
N ALA A 8 9.70 1.01 -0.97
CA ALA A 8 8.98 1.07 0.29
C ALA A 8 8.56 2.51 0.60
N HIS A 9 7.45 2.66 1.33
CA HIS A 9 7.01 3.99 1.78
C HIS A 9 7.89 4.49 2.92
N HIS A 10 8.32 5.74 2.84
CA HIS A 10 8.80 6.48 3.99
C HIS A 10 7.62 6.82 4.88
N ARG A 11 7.64 6.36 6.13
CA ARG A 11 6.57 6.59 7.10
C ARG A 11 6.93 7.77 8.00
N LEU A 12 6.10 8.82 7.96
CA LEU A 12 6.23 10.00 8.83
C LEU A 12 5.03 10.10 9.76
N ARG A 13 5.28 10.24 11.06
CA ARG A 13 4.24 10.62 12.03
C ARG A 13 3.94 12.09 11.86
N ILE A 14 2.67 12.44 11.72
CA ILE A 14 2.22 13.83 11.68
C ILE A 14 1.37 14.13 12.92
N ALA A 15 1.96 14.82 13.89
CA ALA A 15 1.32 15.24 15.13
C ALA A 15 1.33 16.76 15.33
N GLY A 16 2.16 17.50 14.57
CA GLY A 16 2.18 18.97 14.62
C GLY A 16 2.70 19.61 13.33
N GLU A 17 2.74 20.95 13.32
CA GLU A 17 3.12 21.75 12.14
C GLU A 17 4.58 21.52 11.69
N ALA A 18 5.48 21.22 12.63
CA ALA A 18 6.87 20.89 12.31
C ALA A 18 6.98 19.64 11.41
N ASP A 19 6.11 18.65 11.62
CA ASP A 19 6.07 17.42 10.83
C ASP A 19 5.58 17.69 9.40
N ALA A 20 4.59 18.58 9.25
CA ALA A 20 4.12 19.04 7.95
C ALA A 20 5.25 19.70 7.15
N GLY A 21 6.05 20.55 7.81
CA GLY A 21 7.24 21.15 7.22
C GLY A 21 8.30 20.12 6.81
N ALA A 22 8.50 19.07 7.60
CA ALA A 22 9.44 17.98 7.29
C ALA A 22 9.00 17.17 6.06
N LEU A 23 7.71 16.78 6.00
CA LEU A 23 7.14 16.09 4.84
C LEU A 23 7.27 16.93 3.56
N ARG A 24 6.94 18.23 3.63
CA ARG A 24 7.05 19.13 2.48
C ARG A 24 8.47 19.21 1.94
N ARG A 25 9.48 19.34 2.82
CA ARG A 25 10.89 19.39 2.41
C ARG A 25 11.34 18.09 1.75
N LEU A 26 11.02 16.95 2.35
CA LEU A 26 11.34 15.63 1.79
C LEU A 26 10.82 15.47 0.35
N VAL A 27 9.57 15.87 0.13
CA VAL A 27 8.93 15.82 -1.20
C VAL A 27 9.55 16.83 -2.16
N GLY A 28 9.81 18.05 -1.69
CA GLY A 28 10.47 19.08 -2.47
C GLY A 28 11.86 18.66 -2.97
N ASP A 29 12.58 17.90 -2.14
CA ASP A 29 13.90 17.35 -2.49
C ASP A 29 13.80 16.28 -3.59
N TRP A 30 12.77 15.42 -3.56
CA TRP A 30 12.52 14.46 -4.64
C TRP A 30 12.03 15.09 -5.94
N ALA A 31 11.42 16.28 -5.84
CA ALA A 31 10.90 17.04 -6.98
C ALA A 31 11.87 18.12 -7.47
N LEU A 32 13.18 18.04 -7.11
CA LEU A 32 14.16 19.06 -7.49
C LEU A 32 14.32 19.22 -9.01
N ASP A 33 14.32 18.10 -9.73
CA ASP A 33 14.48 18.08 -11.19
C ASP A 33 13.14 18.20 -11.93
N ALA A 34 12.02 18.26 -11.20
CA ALA A 34 10.69 18.41 -11.78
C ALA A 34 10.42 19.84 -12.24
N ALA A 35 9.45 20.01 -13.14
CA ALA A 35 8.95 21.33 -13.51
C ALA A 35 8.46 22.09 -12.26
N THR A 36 8.71 23.40 -12.19
CA THR A 36 8.35 24.25 -11.03
C THR A 36 6.89 24.07 -10.61
N ALA A 37 5.98 23.98 -11.59
CA ALA A 37 4.55 23.74 -11.32
C ALA A 37 4.26 22.35 -10.73
N ALA A 38 4.99 21.31 -11.16
CA ALA A 38 4.85 19.96 -10.62
C ALA A 38 5.35 19.87 -9.17
N ARG A 39 6.52 20.45 -8.90
CA ARG A 39 7.06 20.57 -7.54
C ARG A 39 6.09 21.31 -6.62
N ALA A 40 5.55 22.45 -7.06
CA ALA A 40 4.59 23.23 -6.27
C ALA A 40 3.31 22.44 -5.96
N ARG A 41 2.79 21.64 -6.92
CA ARG A 41 1.65 20.74 -6.69
C ARG A 41 1.97 19.69 -5.62
N ALA A 42 3.14 19.06 -5.68
CA ALA A 42 3.55 18.04 -4.72
C ALA A 42 3.74 18.61 -3.29
N GLU A 43 4.38 19.77 -3.17
CA GLU A 43 4.55 20.47 -1.89
C GLU A 43 3.20 20.93 -1.29
N LEU A 44 2.25 21.34 -2.15
CA LEU A 44 0.88 21.65 -1.73
C LEU A 44 0.16 20.40 -1.19
N VAL A 45 0.19 19.29 -1.94
CA VAL A 45 -0.43 18.02 -1.50
C VAL A 45 0.14 17.58 -0.15
N ALA A 46 1.47 17.60 0.00
CA ALA A 46 2.14 17.29 1.26
C ALA A 46 1.64 18.15 2.43
N THR A 47 1.56 19.46 2.22
CA THR A 47 1.18 20.42 3.26
C THR A 47 -0.28 20.26 3.68
N GLU A 48 -1.19 20.13 2.71
CA GLU A 48 -2.63 20.00 2.96
C GLU A 48 -2.96 18.66 3.64
N LEU A 49 -2.38 17.55 3.20
CA LEU A 49 -2.57 16.25 3.85
C LEU A 49 -2.07 16.27 5.30
N ALA A 50 -0.87 16.79 5.55
CA ALA A 50 -0.32 16.88 6.89
C ALA A 50 -1.15 17.82 7.79
N THR A 51 -1.56 18.97 7.26
CA THR A 51 -2.38 19.94 8.01
C THR A 51 -3.76 19.36 8.35
N ASN A 52 -4.37 18.59 7.45
CA ASN A 52 -5.62 17.89 7.73
C ASN A 52 -5.48 16.91 8.89
N LEU A 53 -4.38 16.14 8.93
CA LEU A 53 -4.08 15.25 10.05
C LEU A 53 -3.95 16.02 11.37
N VAL A 54 -3.22 17.13 11.40
CA VAL A 54 -3.03 17.94 12.62
C VAL A 54 -4.36 18.54 13.11
N ARG A 55 -5.20 19.03 12.20
CA ARG A 55 -6.42 19.77 12.56
C ARG A 55 -7.60 18.88 12.90
N HIS A 56 -7.75 17.76 12.18
CA HIS A 56 -8.97 16.96 12.20
C HIS A 56 -8.80 15.58 12.83
N ALA A 57 -7.58 15.03 12.86
CA ALA A 57 -7.30 13.78 13.55
C ALA A 57 -6.62 14.04 14.90
N LYS A 58 -7.13 13.45 15.97
CA LYS A 58 -6.47 13.46 17.29
C LYS A 58 -6.14 12.01 17.67
N PRO A 59 -4.87 11.68 17.96
CA PRO A 59 -3.70 12.55 18.16
C PRO A 59 -2.92 12.90 16.87
N GLY A 60 -3.55 12.85 15.70
CA GLY A 60 -2.94 13.02 14.37
C GLY A 60 -2.95 11.72 13.59
N GLY A 61 -2.07 11.58 12.61
CA GLY A 61 -1.94 10.34 11.84
C GLY A 61 -0.56 10.11 11.26
N TRP A 62 -0.51 9.34 10.19
CA TRP A 62 0.71 9.01 9.47
C TRP A 62 0.57 9.44 8.01
N VAL A 63 1.68 9.88 7.42
CA VAL A 63 1.82 9.96 5.97
C VAL A 63 2.86 8.94 5.54
N LEU A 64 2.45 8.04 4.66
CA LEU A 64 3.29 7.10 3.95
C LEU A 64 3.55 7.72 2.57
N VAL A 65 4.82 8.00 2.26
CA VAL A 65 5.19 8.72 1.04
C VAL A 65 6.31 8.01 0.30
N ARG A 66 6.25 7.96 -1.03
CA ARG A 66 7.32 7.40 -1.87
C ARG A 66 7.37 8.04 -3.25
N PRO A 67 8.54 8.02 -3.92
CA PRO A 67 8.61 8.22 -5.36
C PRO A 67 7.86 7.09 -6.10
N VAL A 68 7.21 7.41 -7.21
CA VAL A 68 6.58 6.43 -8.11
C VAL A 68 7.19 6.49 -9.51
N PRO A 69 7.13 5.39 -10.29
CA PRO A 69 7.59 5.37 -11.69
C PRO A 69 6.93 6.47 -12.53
N THR A 70 7.57 6.88 -13.64
CA THR A 70 7.20 8.03 -14.50
C THR A 70 7.37 9.42 -13.84
N ASP A 71 8.32 9.52 -12.91
CA ASP A 71 8.69 10.72 -12.15
C ASP A 71 7.48 11.32 -11.42
N GLY A 72 7.18 10.83 -10.23
CA GLY A 72 6.12 11.39 -9.40
C GLY A 72 6.22 10.98 -7.94
N VAL A 73 5.25 11.40 -7.14
CA VAL A 73 5.16 11.05 -5.71
C VAL A 73 3.77 10.53 -5.37
N GLU A 74 3.73 9.44 -4.60
CA GLU A 74 2.52 8.90 -3.98
C GLU A 74 2.50 9.22 -2.49
N PHE A 75 1.32 9.64 -2.04
CA PHE A 75 1.00 9.94 -0.66
C PHE A 75 -0.15 9.06 -0.20
N LEU A 76 -0.02 8.51 1.00
CA LEU A 76 -1.08 7.85 1.73
C LEU A 76 -1.15 8.47 3.12
N ALA A 77 -2.14 9.33 3.35
CA ALA A 77 -2.42 9.91 4.65
C ALA A 77 -3.47 9.06 5.38
N VAL A 78 -3.16 8.60 6.59
CA VAL A 78 -4.04 7.73 7.38
C VAL A 78 -4.18 8.21 8.81
N ASP A 79 -5.40 8.22 9.33
CA ASP A 79 -5.72 8.54 10.71
C ASP A 79 -6.86 7.68 11.28
N HIS A 80 -6.95 7.68 12.62
CA HIS A 80 -8.04 7.10 13.42
C HIS A 80 -8.97 8.18 14.00
N GLY A 81 -9.09 9.32 13.31
CA GLY A 81 -9.93 10.43 13.71
C GLY A 81 -11.43 10.13 13.55
N PRO A 82 -12.28 11.17 13.66
CA PRO A 82 -13.73 11.01 13.58
C PRO A 82 -14.25 10.61 12.18
N GLY A 83 -13.40 10.73 11.15
CA GLY A 83 -13.81 10.61 9.75
C GLY A 83 -14.47 11.89 9.21
N ILE A 84 -14.69 11.92 7.90
CA ILE A 84 -15.38 13.00 7.19
C ILE A 84 -16.87 12.67 7.08
N ALA A 85 -17.73 13.51 7.66
CA ALA A 85 -19.18 13.30 7.70
C ALA A 85 -19.87 13.47 6.33
N ASP A 86 -19.50 14.51 5.58
CA ASP A 86 -20.01 14.78 4.23
C ASP A 86 -18.82 14.87 3.26
N LEU A 87 -18.42 13.69 2.74
CA LEU A 87 -17.30 13.58 1.82
C LEU A 87 -17.55 14.33 0.49
N PRO A 88 -18.71 14.20 -0.18
CA PRO A 88 -19.00 14.99 -1.38
C PRO A 88 -18.81 16.50 -1.17
N ALA A 89 -19.37 17.07 -0.09
CA ALA A 89 -19.19 18.48 0.21
C ALA A 89 -17.72 18.84 0.48
N ALA A 90 -16.96 17.99 1.18
CA ALA A 90 -15.53 18.22 1.43
C ALA A 90 -14.71 18.22 0.13
N LEU A 91 -14.99 17.30 -0.79
CA LEU A 91 -14.33 17.23 -2.10
C LEU A 91 -14.66 18.41 -3.01
N GLU A 92 -15.83 19.01 -2.83
CA GLU A 92 -16.26 20.21 -3.54
C GLU A 92 -15.83 21.52 -2.84
N GLY A 93 -15.13 21.41 -1.70
CA GLY A 93 -14.64 22.57 -0.95
C GLY A 93 -15.73 23.31 -0.17
N ARG A 94 -16.86 22.66 0.10
CA ARG A 94 -18.05 23.21 0.77
C ARG A 94 -18.19 22.81 2.25
N SER A 95 -17.19 22.15 2.83
CA SER A 95 -17.30 21.65 4.21
C SER A 95 -17.47 22.80 5.23
N PRO A 96 -18.46 22.71 6.16
CA PRO A 96 -18.82 23.81 7.07
C PRO A 96 -17.89 23.94 8.31
N ALA A 97 -16.70 23.34 8.31
CA ALA A 97 -15.82 23.35 9.48
C ALA A 97 -15.42 24.78 9.92
N PRO A 98 -15.67 25.18 11.19
CA PRO A 98 -15.29 26.51 11.69
C PRO A 98 -13.76 26.62 11.79
N GLY A 99 -13.17 27.70 11.27
CA GLY A 99 -11.72 27.97 11.36
C GLY A 99 -10.99 28.09 10.02
N GLY A 100 -11.72 28.04 8.90
CA GLY A 100 -11.24 28.54 7.61
C GLY A 100 -10.19 27.66 6.93
N LEU A 101 -10.66 26.69 6.14
CA LEU A 101 -10.06 26.13 4.90
C LEU A 101 -10.67 24.73 4.66
N GLY A 102 -12.00 24.63 4.58
CA GLY A 102 -12.71 23.44 4.09
C GLY A 102 -12.42 23.09 2.62
N ARG A 103 -11.30 23.60 2.08
CA ARG A 103 -10.79 23.47 0.72
C ARG A 103 -9.58 22.54 0.62
N GLY A 104 -8.93 22.18 1.74
CA GLY A 104 -7.67 21.44 1.71
C GLY A 104 -7.77 20.12 0.94
N LEU A 105 -8.77 19.30 1.25
CA LEU A 105 -9.01 18.04 0.53
C LEU A 105 -9.38 18.26 -0.95
N ALA A 106 -10.19 19.29 -1.24
CA ALA A 106 -10.51 19.66 -2.62
C ALA A 106 -9.27 20.16 -3.40
N ALA A 107 -8.34 20.84 -2.73
CA ALA A 107 -7.07 21.29 -3.31
C ALA A 107 -6.13 20.11 -3.58
N VAL A 108 -6.04 19.16 -2.65
CA VAL A 108 -5.31 17.90 -2.84
C VAL A 108 -5.85 17.17 -4.07
N ARG A 109 -7.17 16.96 -4.16
CA ARG A 109 -7.79 16.30 -5.32
C ARG A 109 -7.47 17.02 -6.63
N ARG A 110 -7.53 18.35 -6.68
CA ARG A 110 -7.23 19.13 -7.90
C ARG A 110 -5.75 19.11 -8.29
N ALA A 111 -4.85 19.05 -7.32
CA ALA A 111 -3.40 19.05 -7.57
C ALA A 111 -2.86 17.66 -7.92
N SER A 112 -3.62 16.60 -7.59
CA SER A 112 -3.26 15.21 -7.81
C SER A 112 -3.67 14.75 -9.21
N SER A 113 -2.84 13.91 -9.81
CA SER A 113 -3.14 13.19 -11.04
C SER A 113 -4.00 11.95 -10.80
N ASP A 114 -3.94 11.39 -9.58
CA ASP A 114 -4.80 10.31 -9.13
C ASP A 114 -5.15 10.53 -7.64
N PHE A 115 -6.38 10.22 -7.26
CA PHE A 115 -6.92 10.54 -5.93
C PHE A 115 -8.00 9.55 -5.52
N ASP A 116 -7.89 9.02 -4.31
CA ASP A 116 -8.89 8.16 -3.70
C ASP A 116 -8.98 8.41 -2.19
N VAL A 117 -10.13 8.13 -1.59
CA VAL A 117 -10.39 8.40 -0.17
C VAL A 117 -11.40 7.42 0.40
N ASP A 118 -11.00 6.79 1.51
CA ASP A 118 -11.86 5.94 2.33
C ASP A 118 -12.05 6.62 3.68
N THR A 119 -13.30 6.80 4.08
CA THR A 119 -13.63 7.47 5.34
C THR A 119 -14.96 6.98 5.87
N GLY A 120 -15.10 6.93 7.20
CA GLY A 120 -16.36 6.56 7.84
C GLY A 120 -16.46 7.13 9.26
N PRO A 121 -17.69 7.36 9.78
CA PRO A 121 -17.89 7.86 11.14
C PRO A 121 -17.17 6.99 12.18
N GLY A 122 -16.22 7.59 12.91
CA GLY A 122 -15.43 6.90 13.94
C GLY A 122 -14.40 5.89 13.44
N ARG A 123 -14.29 5.67 12.12
CA ARG A 123 -13.30 4.77 11.49
C ARG A 123 -12.01 5.52 11.11
N GLY A 124 -12.06 6.85 11.10
CA GLY A 124 -10.99 7.71 10.60
C GLY A 124 -11.04 7.86 9.08
N THR A 125 -9.95 8.39 8.53
CA THR A 125 -9.82 8.69 7.10
C THR A 125 -8.51 8.13 6.55
N ALA A 126 -8.55 7.62 5.34
CA ALA A 126 -7.41 7.25 4.53
C ALA A 126 -7.52 8.00 3.20
N VAL A 127 -6.46 8.69 2.76
CA VAL A 127 -6.42 9.45 1.50
C VAL A 127 -5.20 9.02 0.69
N LEU A 128 -5.44 8.63 -0.55
CA LEU A 128 -4.43 8.43 -1.58
C LEU A 128 -4.37 9.67 -2.46
N ALA A 129 -3.16 10.15 -2.72
CA ALA A 129 -2.90 11.17 -3.72
C ALA A 129 -1.61 10.82 -4.48
N ARG A 130 -1.65 10.88 -5.81
CA ARG A 130 -0.45 10.77 -6.66
C ARG A 130 -0.27 12.07 -7.43
N VAL A 131 0.97 12.52 -7.53
CA VAL A 131 1.34 13.70 -8.32
C VAL A 131 2.40 13.30 -9.34
N SER A 132 2.03 13.30 -10.63
CA SER A 132 2.97 13.14 -11.73
C SER A 132 3.76 14.43 -11.99
N PHE A 133 5.07 14.29 -12.23
CA PHE A 133 5.98 15.38 -12.58
C PHE A 133 6.12 15.60 -14.08
N GLY A 134 5.84 14.58 -14.90
CA GLY A 134 5.74 14.72 -16.36
C GLY A 134 4.33 15.01 -16.87
N ASP A 135 4.24 15.36 -18.17
CA ASP A 135 2.98 15.58 -18.90
C ASP A 135 2.29 14.27 -19.35
N GLY A 136 2.90 13.12 -19.03
CA GLY A 136 2.28 11.82 -19.27
C GLY A 136 1.00 11.67 -18.46
N ALA A 137 -0.03 11.09 -19.08
CA ALA A 137 -1.23 10.71 -18.34
C ALA A 137 -0.82 9.87 -17.12
N PRO A 138 -1.42 10.09 -15.93
CA PRO A 138 -1.23 9.16 -14.82
C PRO A 138 -1.49 7.75 -15.32
N PRO A 139 -0.67 6.74 -14.94
CA PRO A 139 -1.03 5.37 -15.26
C PRO A 139 -2.44 5.15 -14.72
N ALA A 140 -3.40 4.94 -15.64
CA ALA A 140 -4.80 4.73 -15.30
C ALA A 140 -4.86 3.66 -14.20
N GLY A 141 -5.58 3.97 -13.11
CA GLY A 141 -5.71 3.21 -11.87
C GLY A 141 -4.79 2.01 -11.79
N THR A 142 -3.68 2.11 -11.07
CA THR A 142 -2.73 0.99 -11.04
C THR A 142 -3.47 -0.24 -10.53
N ASP A 143 -3.63 -1.26 -11.38
CA ASP A 143 -4.14 -2.59 -10.99
C ASP A 143 -3.28 -3.27 -9.89
N ARG A 144 -2.21 -2.59 -9.46
CA ARG A 144 -1.18 -3.02 -8.53
C ARG A 144 -0.85 -1.87 -7.58
N GLY A 145 -1.13 -2.04 -6.30
CA GLY A 145 -0.78 -1.05 -5.27
C GLY A 145 -0.52 -1.75 -3.95
N GLY A 146 0.74 -1.80 -3.52
CA GLY A 146 1.12 -2.30 -2.20
C GLY A 146 1.56 -1.16 -1.30
N VAL A 147 1.27 -1.27 -0.01
CA VAL A 147 1.87 -0.44 1.04
C VAL A 147 2.90 -1.27 1.76
N SER A 148 4.15 -1.12 1.33
CA SER A 148 5.26 -1.74 2.03
C SER A 148 5.79 -0.79 3.09
N VAL A 149 5.50 -1.11 4.35
CA VAL A 149 6.24 -0.60 5.50
C VAL A 149 7.20 -1.71 5.91
N GLY A 150 8.40 -1.69 5.33
CA GLY A 150 9.52 -2.52 5.80
C GLY A 150 9.72 -3.89 5.13
N VAL A 151 9.74 -3.99 3.79
CA VAL A 151 10.30 -5.18 3.12
C VAL A 151 11.72 -4.89 2.63
N MET A 152 12.65 -5.73 3.09
CA MET A 152 14.02 -5.83 2.59
C MET A 152 14.03 -6.80 1.40
N GLU A 153 14.57 -6.35 0.26
CA GLU A 153 14.72 -7.12 -0.97
C GLU A 153 15.55 -8.38 -0.74
N VAL A 154 15.05 -9.53 -1.18
CA VAL A 154 15.88 -10.73 -1.40
C VAL A 154 15.45 -11.41 -2.70
N CYS A 155 16.40 -11.39 -3.67
CA CYS A 155 16.63 -12.31 -4.80
C CYS A 155 16.54 -11.74 -6.24
N GLY A 156 17.72 -11.42 -6.80
CA GLY A 156 18.31 -12.03 -8.02
C GLY A 156 17.62 -11.90 -9.39
N THR A 157 18.42 -11.77 -10.45
CA THR A 157 18.04 -11.64 -11.88
C THR A 157 17.48 -12.92 -12.53
N ALA A 158 16.83 -13.80 -11.78
CA ALA A 158 16.37 -15.12 -12.27
C ALA A 158 14.95 -15.07 -12.88
N ASP A 159 14.55 -16.15 -13.54
CA ASP A 159 13.20 -16.33 -14.09
C ASP A 159 12.14 -16.19 -12.97
N PRO A 160 11.26 -15.18 -13.02
CA PRO A 160 10.19 -14.98 -12.04
C PRO A 160 9.18 -16.13 -11.97
N ALA A 161 9.12 -17.00 -13.00
CA ALA A 161 8.21 -18.15 -13.02
C ALA A 161 8.74 -19.36 -12.25
N ASP A 162 10.06 -19.42 -11.97
CA ASP A 162 10.70 -20.52 -11.24
C ASP A 162 10.56 -20.33 -9.72
N LEU A 163 9.38 -20.64 -9.20
CA LEU A 163 9.07 -20.56 -7.77
C LEU A 163 9.89 -21.54 -6.92
N ASP A 164 10.14 -22.76 -7.40
CA ASP A 164 10.94 -23.75 -6.69
C ASP A 164 12.41 -23.32 -6.57
N GLY A 165 13.01 -22.80 -7.65
CA GLY A 165 14.35 -22.23 -7.57
C GLY A 165 14.39 -20.94 -6.74
N LEU A 166 13.33 -20.12 -6.75
CA LEU A 166 13.23 -18.94 -5.89
C LEU A 166 13.30 -19.32 -4.41
N LEU A 167 12.59 -20.36 -3.98
CA LEU A 167 12.67 -20.87 -2.61
C LEU A 167 14.10 -21.26 -2.21
N ASN A 168 14.78 -22.01 -3.08
CA ASN A 168 16.15 -22.45 -2.81
C ASN A 168 17.13 -21.26 -2.73
N ARG A 169 16.99 -20.29 -3.64
CA ARG A 169 17.80 -19.06 -3.65
C ARG A 169 17.53 -18.20 -2.42
N ALA A 170 16.28 -18.03 -2.03
CA ALA A 170 15.90 -17.28 -0.84
C ALA A 170 16.44 -17.93 0.44
N ASN A 171 16.36 -19.27 0.54
CA ASN A 171 16.94 -20.00 1.67
C ASN A 171 18.46 -19.82 1.76
N ALA A 172 19.17 -19.93 0.63
CA ALA A 172 20.61 -19.71 0.59
C ALA A 172 20.99 -18.26 0.95
N ALA A 173 20.24 -17.27 0.45
CA ALA A 173 20.48 -15.86 0.73
C ALA A 173 20.25 -15.49 2.21
N MET A 174 19.37 -16.21 2.91
CA MET A 174 19.09 -15.98 4.33
C MET A 174 19.99 -16.77 5.29
N ARG A 175 20.94 -17.57 4.79
CA ARG A 175 21.74 -18.51 5.61
C ARG A 175 22.55 -17.84 6.73
N ASP A 176 23.07 -16.65 6.46
CA ASP A 176 23.90 -15.88 7.41
C ASP A 176 23.08 -14.79 8.13
N THR A 177 21.77 -14.99 8.22
CA THR A 177 20.84 -14.08 8.91
C THR A 177 20.16 -14.80 10.08
N ARG A 178 19.22 -14.14 10.76
CA ARG A 178 18.34 -14.80 11.73
C ARG A 178 17.31 -15.76 11.10
N GLY A 179 17.34 -15.88 9.77
CA GLY A 179 16.32 -16.54 8.98
C GLY A 179 15.08 -15.67 8.79
N GLY A 180 14.16 -16.14 7.94
CA GLY A 180 12.96 -15.38 7.60
C GLY A 180 11.79 -16.25 7.15
N ALA A 181 10.60 -15.64 7.20
CA ALA A 181 9.40 -16.13 6.54
C ALA A 181 9.30 -15.50 5.15
N MET A 182 8.65 -16.21 4.22
CA MET A 182 8.48 -15.73 2.84
C MET A 182 7.22 -16.32 2.24
N THR A 183 6.46 -15.46 1.56
CA THR A 183 5.40 -15.87 0.62
C THR A 183 5.74 -15.29 -0.74
N ALA A 184 5.77 -16.15 -1.76
CA ALA A 184 6.02 -15.75 -3.14
C ALA A 184 4.83 -16.16 -4.00
N CYS A 185 4.35 -15.22 -4.82
CA CYS A 185 3.18 -15.40 -5.67
C CYS A 185 3.54 -15.07 -7.12
N LEU A 186 3.35 -16.05 -8.01
CA LEU A 186 3.31 -15.86 -9.45
C LEU A 186 1.86 -15.67 -9.87
N LEU A 187 1.63 -14.53 -10.52
CA LEU A 187 0.32 -14.05 -10.93
C LEU A 187 0.20 -14.21 -12.45
N GLU A 188 -0.73 -15.05 -12.92
CA GLU A 188 -0.95 -15.31 -14.35
C GLU A 188 -2.37 -14.87 -14.79
N PRO A 189 -2.60 -13.56 -15.02
CA PRO A 189 -3.94 -13.05 -15.36
C PRO A 189 -4.56 -13.70 -16.61
N GLY A 190 -3.73 -14.01 -17.61
CA GLY A 190 -4.18 -14.68 -18.84
C GLY A 190 -4.75 -16.08 -18.59
N ARG A 191 -4.23 -16.78 -17.58
CA ARG A 191 -4.70 -18.10 -17.15
C ARG A 191 -5.74 -18.03 -16.05
N ARG A 192 -5.89 -16.86 -15.41
CA ARG A 192 -6.72 -16.65 -14.22
C ARG A 192 -6.28 -17.54 -13.06
N GLU A 193 -4.96 -17.71 -12.92
CA GLU A 193 -4.34 -18.56 -11.92
C GLU A 193 -3.32 -17.76 -11.10
N LEU A 194 -3.27 -18.07 -9.81
CA LEU A 194 -2.21 -17.69 -8.89
C LEU A 194 -1.45 -18.96 -8.52
N HIS A 195 -0.14 -18.98 -8.71
CA HIS A 195 0.75 -20.00 -8.19
C HIS A 195 1.57 -19.43 -7.04
N TYR A 196 1.77 -20.16 -5.95
CA TYR A 196 2.50 -19.64 -4.81
C TYR A 196 3.16 -20.74 -3.97
N PHE A 197 4.17 -20.34 -3.21
CA PHE A 197 4.56 -21.04 -1.99
C PHE A 197 4.56 -20.06 -0.82
N ALA A 198 4.37 -20.57 0.39
CA ALA A 198 4.43 -19.77 1.60
C ALA A 198 5.12 -20.57 2.71
N VAL A 199 6.13 -19.97 3.34
CA VAL A 199 6.92 -20.54 4.43
C VAL A 199 6.90 -19.58 5.61
N GLY A 200 6.52 -20.09 6.78
CA GLY A 200 6.48 -19.31 8.02
C GLY A 200 5.12 -18.63 8.22
N ASN A 201 5.14 -17.34 8.53
CA ASN A 201 3.99 -16.60 9.09
C ASN A 201 3.54 -15.39 8.25
N VAL A 202 3.94 -15.32 6.97
CA VAL A 202 3.39 -14.32 6.04
C VAL A 202 2.04 -14.82 5.55
N SER A 203 0.98 -14.25 6.10
CA SER A 203 -0.40 -14.62 5.78
C SER A 203 -0.81 -14.06 4.41
N GLY A 204 -1.77 -14.72 3.77
CA GLY A 204 -2.35 -14.18 2.54
C GLY A 204 -3.68 -14.79 2.20
N ARG A 205 -4.49 -14.04 1.44
CA ARG A 205 -5.84 -14.41 1.02
C ARG A 205 -6.15 -13.88 -0.38
N VAL A 206 -6.92 -14.65 -1.14
CA VAL A 206 -7.55 -14.23 -2.39
C VAL A 206 -9.03 -13.95 -2.12
N LEU A 207 -9.48 -12.75 -2.46
CA LEU A 207 -10.88 -12.33 -2.41
C LEU A 207 -11.43 -12.23 -3.84
N ALA A 208 -12.51 -12.95 -4.13
CA ALA A 208 -13.21 -12.92 -5.41
C ALA A 208 -14.71 -12.77 -5.17
N GLY A 209 -15.20 -11.51 -5.15
CA GLY A 209 -16.56 -11.22 -4.73
C GLY A 209 -16.78 -11.62 -3.25
N PRO A 210 -17.80 -12.44 -2.92
CA PRO A 210 -18.02 -12.92 -1.56
C PRO A 210 -17.06 -14.05 -1.15
N ASP A 211 -16.38 -14.68 -2.11
CA ASP A 211 -15.52 -15.83 -1.85
C ASP A 211 -14.15 -15.37 -1.34
N GLU A 212 -13.75 -15.91 -0.19
CA GLU A 212 -12.46 -15.63 0.44
C GLU A 212 -11.70 -16.94 0.65
N ARG A 213 -10.47 -17.02 0.13
CA ARG A 213 -9.60 -18.21 0.24
C ARG A 213 -8.23 -17.86 0.81
N GLY A 214 -7.85 -18.50 1.91
CA GLY A 214 -6.53 -18.38 2.51
C GLY A 214 -5.44 -19.15 1.74
N LEU A 215 -4.24 -18.57 1.70
CA LEU A 215 -3.03 -19.27 1.28
C LEU A 215 -2.63 -20.27 2.35
N ALA A 216 -2.38 -21.52 1.95
CA ALA A 216 -1.86 -22.54 2.84
C ALA A 216 -0.38 -22.26 3.15
N LEU A 217 -0.03 -22.24 4.43
CA LEU A 217 1.32 -21.95 4.90
C LEU A 217 2.04 -23.24 5.28
N SER A 218 3.29 -23.39 4.82
CA SER A 218 4.20 -24.43 5.29
C SER A 218 4.94 -23.96 6.53
N ALA A 219 4.99 -24.80 7.56
CA ALA A 219 5.78 -24.50 8.76
C ALA A 219 7.28 -24.48 8.44
N GLY A 220 8.00 -23.48 8.94
CA GLY A 220 9.45 -23.39 8.83
C GLY A 220 9.96 -21.97 8.75
N THR A 221 11.28 -21.86 8.69
CA THR A 221 12.02 -20.59 8.56
C THR A 221 13.14 -20.82 7.56
N LEU A 222 13.25 -19.94 6.56
CA LEU A 222 14.32 -19.98 5.57
C LEU A 222 15.64 -19.53 6.19
N GLY A 223 16.75 -20.05 5.69
CA GLY A 223 18.12 -19.71 6.12
C GLY A 223 18.64 -20.52 7.30
N LEU A 224 17.77 -21.13 8.13
CA LEU A 224 18.22 -21.87 9.31
C LEU A 224 18.84 -23.25 9.00
N LYS A 225 18.61 -23.77 7.80
CA LYS A 225 19.11 -25.08 7.34
C LYS A 225 19.66 -24.97 5.92
N VAL A 226 20.54 -25.91 5.56
CA VAL A 226 21.12 -25.99 4.21
C VAL A 226 20.04 -26.14 3.16
N GLU A 227 19.10 -27.07 3.39
CA GLU A 227 17.91 -27.27 2.56
C GLU A 227 16.74 -26.41 3.09
N PRO A 228 15.90 -25.85 2.20
CA PRO A 228 14.70 -25.14 2.61
C PRO A 228 13.68 -26.08 3.27
N PRO A 229 12.74 -25.55 4.08
CA PRO A 229 11.59 -26.30 4.55
C PRO A 229 10.83 -26.94 3.37
N ARG A 230 10.37 -28.19 3.54
CA ARG A 230 9.56 -28.87 2.54
C ARG A 230 8.26 -28.11 2.33
N THR A 231 8.17 -27.39 1.22
CA THR A 231 6.96 -26.70 0.77
C THR A 231 6.59 -27.19 -0.62
N ARG A 232 5.33 -26.99 -1.01
CA ARG A 232 4.87 -27.27 -2.37
C ARG A 232 4.41 -25.96 -2.99
N VAL A 233 4.61 -25.82 -4.30
CA VAL A 233 3.90 -24.80 -5.07
C VAL A 233 2.45 -25.23 -5.19
N LEU A 234 1.54 -24.34 -4.80
CA LEU A 234 0.09 -24.53 -4.85
C LEU A 234 -0.52 -23.56 -5.85
N SER A 235 -1.70 -23.92 -6.36
CA SER A 235 -2.46 -23.11 -7.32
C SER A 235 -3.82 -22.72 -6.75
N LEU A 236 -4.24 -21.48 -6.98
CA LEU A 236 -5.59 -21.00 -6.67
C LEU A 236 -6.20 -20.28 -7.88
N PRO A 237 -7.53 -20.32 -8.05
CA PRO A 237 -8.22 -19.46 -9.01
C PRO A 237 -7.97 -17.99 -8.68
N TRP A 238 -7.68 -17.19 -9.70
CA TRP A 238 -7.53 -15.74 -9.61
C TRP A 238 -8.28 -15.08 -10.77
N PRO A 239 -9.63 -15.05 -10.70
CA PRO A 239 -10.46 -14.52 -11.78
C PRO A 239 -10.36 -12.98 -11.87
N PRO A 240 -10.80 -12.38 -12.99
CA PRO A 240 -10.96 -10.92 -13.10
C PRO A 240 -11.78 -10.33 -11.95
N GLY A 241 -11.32 -9.20 -11.41
CA GLY A 241 -11.90 -8.54 -10.22
C GLY A 241 -11.36 -9.06 -8.89
N ALA A 242 -10.68 -10.21 -8.86
CA ALA A 242 -10.17 -10.78 -7.62
C ALA A 242 -8.96 -9.99 -7.07
N SER A 243 -8.89 -9.85 -5.75
CA SER A 243 -7.79 -9.19 -5.05
C SER A 243 -6.97 -10.19 -4.23
N LEU A 244 -5.65 -10.22 -4.42
CA LEU A 244 -4.70 -10.88 -3.53
C LEU A 244 -4.28 -9.89 -2.43
N VAL A 245 -4.37 -10.32 -1.17
CA VAL A 245 -3.86 -9.57 -0.02
C VAL A 245 -2.84 -10.44 0.71
N LEU A 246 -1.63 -9.90 0.93
CA LEU A 246 -0.58 -10.52 1.74
C LEU A 246 -0.26 -9.62 2.93
N TRP A 247 0.01 -10.19 4.09
CA TRP A 247 0.47 -9.43 5.26
C TRP A 247 1.41 -10.21 6.17
N THR A 248 2.28 -9.47 6.86
CA THR A 248 3.16 -10.02 7.89
C THR A 248 2.41 -10.18 9.22
N ASP A 249 2.99 -10.90 10.17
CA ASP A 249 2.42 -11.20 11.49
C ASP A 249 2.23 -9.99 12.41
N GLY A 250 2.73 -8.82 12.03
CA GLY A 250 2.39 -7.53 12.65
C GLY A 250 0.91 -7.14 12.50
N LEU A 251 0.19 -7.75 11.54
CA LEU A 251 -1.28 -7.72 11.47
C LEU A 251 -1.88 -9.00 12.07
N SER A 252 -3.12 -8.88 12.56
CA SER A 252 -3.90 -10.05 12.99
C SER A 252 -4.02 -11.10 11.88
N SER A 253 -3.75 -12.37 12.19
CA SER A 253 -3.97 -13.50 11.26
C SER A 253 -5.46 -13.82 11.04
N ARG A 254 -6.35 -13.28 11.88
CA ARG A 254 -7.82 -13.48 11.83
C ARG A 254 -8.54 -12.37 11.06
N LEU A 255 -7.87 -11.75 10.11
CA LEU A 255 -8.46 -10.71 9.27
C LEU A 255 -9.53 -11.35 8.35
N GLU A 256 -10.78 -10.89 8.46
CA GLU A 256 -11.91 -11.30 7.63
C GLU A 256 -12.17 -10.24 6.55
N LEU A 257 -11.57 -10.42 5.38
CA LEU A 257 -11.58 -9.41 4.31
C LEU A 257 -12.95 -9.25 3.64
N SER A 258 -13.72 -10.34 3.56
CA SER A 258 -15.08 -10.38 3.03
C SER A 258 -16.04 -9.45 3.79
N SER A 259 -15.82 -9.24 5.09
CA SER A 259 -16.59 -8.28 5.90
C SER A 259 -16.39 -6.81 5.45
N GLN A 260 -15.30 -6.53 4.75
CA GLN A 260 -14.91 -5.21 4.24
C GLN A 260 -14.92 -5.16 2.71
N ALA A 261 -15.77 -5.94 2.04
CA ALA A 261 -15.80 -6.03 0.57
C ALA A 261 -15.88 -4.65 -0.13
N GLY A 262 -16.58 -3.67 0.45
CA GLY A 262 -16.63 -2.30 -0.06
C GLY A 262 -15.26 -1.61 -0.14
N LEU A 263 -14.34 -1.91 0.78
CA LEU A 263 -12.98 -1.38 0.76
C LEU A 263 -12.25 -1.78 -0.53
N PHE A 264 -12.50 -2.98 -1.05
CA PHE A 264 -11.86 -3.50 -2.26
C PHE A 264 -12.37 -2.89 -3.56
N THR A 265 -13.22 -1.86 -3.49
CA THR A 265 -13.55 -1.00 -4.63
C THR A 265 -12.52 0.13 -4.84
N HIS A 266 -11.76 0.47 -3.80
CA HIS A 266 -10.74 1.53 -3.80
C HIS A 266 -9.43 1.12 -4.47
N ASP A 267 -8.50 2.06 -4.66
CA ASP A 267 -7.13 1.77 -5.12
C ASP A 267 -6.42 0.78 -4.18
N PRO A 268 -5.72 -0.25 -4.69
CA PRO A 268 -5.05 -1.24 -3.84
C PRO A 268 -4.09 -0.65 -2.80
N ALA A 269 -3.40 0.46 -3.10
CA ALA A 269 -2.52 1.13 -2.15
C ALA A 269 -3.32 1.76 -0.99
N LEU A 270 -4.51 2.31 -1.28
CA LEU A 270 -5.43 2.80 -0.25
C LEU A 270 -5.95 1.65 0.62
N VAL A 271 -6.35 0.52 -0.01
CA VAL A 271 -6.78 -0.69 0.70
C VAL A 271 -5.69 -1.15 1.67
N ALA A 272 -4.46 -1.27 1.19
CA ALA A 272 -3.32 -1.70 2.01
C ALA A 272 -3.06 -0.75 3.19
N ALA A 273 -3.15 0.56 2.98
CA ALA A 273 -2.98 1.56 4.03
C ALA A 273 -4.10 1.48 5.09
N THR A 274 -5.35 1.29 4.65
CA THR A 274 -6.52 1.14 5.52
C THR A 274 -6.43 -0.13 6.36
N LEU A 275 -6.08 -1.27 5.74
CA LEU A 275 -5.90 -2.53 6.46
C LEU A 275 -4.75 -2.44 7.49
N HIS A 276 -3.64 -1.82 7.10
CA HIS A 276 -2.52 -1.56 8.01
C HIS A 276 -2.99 -0.69 9.19
N ARG A 277 -3.65 0.44 8.92
CA ARG A 277 -4.20 1.32 9.97
C ARG A 277 -5.05 0.53 10.97
N GLU A 278 -6.01 -0.24 10.48
CA GLU A 278 -7.04 -0.86 11.32
C GLU A 278 -6.57 -2.08 12.11
N HIS A 279 -5.54 -2.80 11.62
CA HIS A 279 -5.20 -4.13 12.12
C HIS A 279 -3.76 -4.31 12.58
N THR A 280 -2.92 -3.27 12.50
CA THR A 280 -1.54 -3.32 13.00
C THR A 280 -1.52 -3.37 14.52
N ARG A 281 -0.69 -4.26 15.06
CA ARG A 281 -0.39 -4.31 16.49
C ARG A 281 0.65 -3.24 16.81
N GLU A 282 0.43 -2.45 17.87
CA GLU A 282 1.26 -1.26 18.20
C GLU A 282 2.77 -1.51 18.34
N ARG A 283 3.23 -2.77 18.43
CA ARG A 283 4.62 -3.14 18.71
C ARG A 283 5.36 -3.80 17.55
N ASP A 284 4.68 -4.15 16.47
CA ASP A 284 5.25 -4.98 15.41
C ASP A 284 5.27 -4.23 14.07
N ASP A 285 6.35 -4.39 13.31
CA ASP A 285 6.40 -3.91 11.92
C ASP A 285 5.44 -4.74 11.06
N ALA A 286 4.62 -4.04 10.29
CA ALA A 286 3.54 -4.60 9.53
C ALA A 286 3.68 -4.22 8.05
N THR A 287 3.68 -5.20 7.16
CA THR A 287 3.58 -4.97 5.72
C THR A 287 2.24 -5.50 5.21
N VAL A 288 1.60 -4.75 4.31
CA VAL A 288 0.38 -5.18 3.61
C VAL A 288 0.54 -4.98 2.10
N VAL A 289 0.41 -6.04 1.33
CA VAL A 289 0.46 -5.98 -0.14
C VAL A 289 -0.91 -6.31 -0.68
N VAL A 290 -1.45 -5.46 -1.56
CA VAL A 290 -2.71 -5.71 -2.26
C VAL A 290 -2.47 -5.68 -3.76
N ILE A 291 -2.96 -6.68 -4.47
CA ILE A 291 -2.85 -6.76 -5.93
C ILE A 291 -4.22 -7.13 -6.48
N ARG A 292 -4.73 -6.37 -7.44
CA ARG A 292 -6.04 -6.62 -8.07
C ARG A 292 -5.83 -7.25 -9.44
N HIS A 293 -6.66 -8.25 -9.77
CA HIS A 293 -6.82 -8.67 -11.15
C HIS A 293 -7.77 -7.68 -11.83
N PRO A 294 -7.34 -6.94 -12.86
CA PRO A 294 -8.24 -6.05 -13.58
C PRO A 294 -9.44 -6.82 -14.14
N GLU A 295 -10.65 -6.24 -14.06
CA GLU A 295 -11.85 -6.87 -14.59
C GLU A 295 -11.82 -7.00 -16.13
N ARG A 296 -11.10 -6.09 -16.81
CA ARG A 296 -10.51 -6.20 -18.16
C ARG A 296 -9.89 -4.85 -18.59
N SER A 297 -8.91 -4.92 -19.48
CA SER A 297 -8.66 -3.90 -20.52
C SER A 297 -9.50 -4.22 -21.75
#